data_AF-A0A1R2BNY5-F1
#
_entry.id   AF-A0A1R2BNY5-F1
#
_cell.length_a   1.000
_cell.length_b   1.000
_cell.length_c   1.000
_cell.angle_alpha   90.00
_cell.angle_beta   90.00
_cell.angle_gamma   90.00
#
_symmetry.space_group_name_H-M   'P 1'
#
loop_
_entity.id
_entity.type
_entity.pdbx_description
1 polymer ?
#
loop_
_entity_poly.entity_id
_entity_poly.type
_entity_poly.pdbx_seq_one_letter_code
_entity_poly.pdbx_strand_id
1 'polypeptide(L)'
;MTEILFADIKGVFPRAKEFDQIKKFRGFAIGEFKKSGILAGTGFIFKVSSSIYPVVGLVLTAAHIFIEIFDYKPEPLEFIIGQESYQATPLKTSLDWSNLSAYFIDPITNCPISVPEDWVVCELRQILGQNYSAKLVSLSIADYSQPLNPALKTRLIGFPKMIQIDNLQYMSPEAKDTQLYEVKQCFLECNKLIVSKGELLNTLDMICTTCTSASGMSGSPLLIKEHSQYKVIGLLHGGPTSIIHYLVSKLLSNKSSLSHSDLDALINYIELKRNLTINKKSLKHLTDYFDINVLTLQRLSFYTEIPRVFVPYLHELYCRALFIEFATGNQLKYNLCVPLKKFYLDLLDYKNQYP
;
A
#
# COMPACT_ATOMS: atom_id res chain seq x y z
N MET A 1 4.07 8.25 0.97
CA MET A 1 3.65 7.44 -0.18
C MET A 1 2.41 8.03 -0.80
N THR A 2 2.35 7.97 -2.13
CA THR A 2 1.30 8.59 -2.93
C THR A 2 0.31 7.54 -3.41
N GLU A 3 -0.92 7.55 -2.90
CA GLU A 3 -1.97 6.66 -3.40
C GLU A 3 -2.71 7.32 -4.57
N ILE A 4 -2.73 6.68 -5.74
CA ILE A 4 -3.39 7.26 -6.94
C ILE A 4 -4.85 6.83 -7.03
N LEU A 5 -5.69 7.81 -7.29
CA LEU A 5 -7.13 7.62 -7.45
C LEU A 5 -7.41 7.17 -8.89
N PHE A 6 -7.97 5.97 -9.04
CA PHE A 6 -8.23 5.40 -10.36
C PHE A 6 -9.64 5.65 -10.87
N ALA A 7 -9.73 6.12 -12.11
CA ALA A 7 -10.93 6.06 -12.93
C ALA A 7 -10.90 4.87 -13.90
N ASP A 8 -12.05 4.46 -14.41
CA ASP A 8 -12.12 3.53 -15.53
C ASP A 8 -11.84 4.23 -16.88
N ILE A 9 -11.88 3.49 -17.99
CA ILE A 9 -11.64 4.04 -19.34
C ILE A 9 -12.60 5.15 -19.75
N LYS A 10 -13.72 5.31 -19.05
CA LYS A 10 -14.71 6.36 -19.28
C LYS A 10 -14.51 7.53 -18.33
N GLY A 11 -13.45 7.53 -17.52
CA GLY A 11 -13.22 8.54 -16.49
C GLY A 11 -14.10 8.35 -15.26
N VAL A 12 -14.73 7.18 -15.07
CA VAL A 12 -15.64 6.92 -13.94
C VAL A 12 -14.90 6.20 -12.82
N PHE A 13 -14.89 6.80 -11.64
CA PHE A 13 -14.30 6.22 -10.45
C PHE A 13 -15.18 5.07 -9.90
N PRO A 14 -14.60 3.88 -9.59
CA PRO A 14 -15.35 2.78 -8.99
C PRO A 14 -15.76 3.15 -7.57
N ARG A 15 -17.07 3.14 -7.32
CA ARG A 15 -17.61 3.51 -6.01
C ARG A 15 -17.34 2.42 -4.98
N ALA A 16 -16.66 2.78 -3.91
CA ALA A 16 -16.59 1.98 -2.71
C ALA A 16 -17.96 1.91 -2.03
N LYS A 17 -18.12 0.95 -1.11
CA LYS A 17 -19.34 0.82 -0.30
C LYS A 17 -19.00 0.91 1.16
N GLU A 18 -19.93 1.43 1.95
CA GLU A 18 -19.81 1.41 3.40
C GLU A 18 -19.72 -0.05 3.87
N PHE A 19 -18.80 -0.30 4.80
CA PHE A 19 -18.57 -1.62 5.33
C PHE A 19 -18.99 -1.70 6.80
N ASP A 20 -20.04 -2.46 7.04
CA ASP A 20 -20.54 -2.78 8.37
C ASP A 20 -19.81 -4.01 8.92
N GLN A 21 -18.86 -3.77 9.83
CA GLN A 21 -18.07 -4.82 10.47
C GLN A 21 -18.93 -5.71 11.38
N ILE A 22 -19.91 -5.15 12.10
CA ILE A 22 -20.76 -5.92 13.02
C ILE A 22 -21.54 -6.96 12.23
N LYS A 23 -22.14 -6.55 11.11
CA LYS A 23 -22.89 -7.44 10.24
C LYS A 23 -22.03 -8.50 9.56
N LYS A 24 -20.75 -8.22 9.28
CA LYS A 24 -19.87 -9.11 8.51
C LYS A 24 -18.99 -10.01 9.37
N PHE A 25 -18.52 -9.51 10.52
CA PHE A 25 -17.57 -10.18 11.41
C PHE A 25 -18.17 -10.49 12.79
N ARG A 26 -19.38 -10.02 13.09
CA ARG A 26 -20.04 -10.16 14.41
C ARG A 26 -19.26 -9.49 15.55
N GLY A 27 -18.55 -8.42 15.21
CA GLY A 27 -17.74 -7.59 16.09
C GLY A 27 -16.90 -6.59 15.28
N PHE A 28 -15.98 -5.90 15.95
CA PHE A 28 -15.06 -4.98 15.32
C PHE A 28 -13.66 -5.60 15.22
N ALA A 29 -13.07 -5.51 14.03
CA ALA A 29 -11.72 -6.03 13.78
C ALA A 29 -10.80 -5.03 13.08
N ILE A 30 -11.34 -3.98 12.47
CA ILE A 30 -10.60 -3.00 11.66
C ILE A 30 -10.81 -1.63 12.29
N GLY A 31 -9.73 -0.88 12.49
CA GLY A 31 -9.74 0.44 13.10
C GLY A 31 -8.83 1.43 12.36
N GLU A 32 -8.98 2.70 12.72
CA GLU A 32 -8.17 3.80 12.20
C GLU A 32 -7.02 4.13 13.16
N PHE A 33 -5.83 4.35 12.62
CA PHE A 33 -4.71 4.92 13.35
C PHE A 33 -4.73 6.44 13.22
N LYS A 34 -4.69 7.14 14.36
CA LYS A 34 -4.56 8.59 14.41
C LYS A 34 -3.25 9.02 15.05
N LYS A 35 -2.63 10.03 14.43
CA LYS A 35 -1.49 10.77 14.96
C LYS A 35 -1.91 12.24 15.08
N SER A 36 -1.95 12.76 16.30
CA SER A 36 -2.38 14.14 16.58
C SER A 36 -3.75 14.48 15.98
N GLY A 37 -4.71 13.54 16.06
CA GLY A 37 -6.06 13.68 15.53
C GLY A 37 -6.19 13.49 14.01
N ILE A 38 -5.08 13.29 13.29
CA ILE A 38 -5.07 13.09 11.83
C ILE A 38 -4.96 11.60 11.53
N LEU A 39 -5.78 11.10 10.59
CA LEU A 39 -5.67 9.74 10.08
C LEU A 39 -4.28 9.49 9.48
N ALA A 40 -3.56 8.53 10.08
CA ALA A 40 -2.25 8.06 9.66
C ALA A 40 -2.34 6.78 8.82
N GLY A 41 -3.29 5.89 9.14
CA GLY A 41 -3.47 4.63 8.45
C GLY A 41 -4.65 3.81 8.96
N THR A 42 -4.77 2.59 8.47
CA THR A 42 -5.73 1.58 8.88
C THR A 42 -5.00 0.39 9.50
N GLY A 43 -5.61 -0.32 10.43
CA GLY A 43 -5.10 -1.62 10.86
C GLY A 43 -6.20 -2.60 11.21
N PHE A 44 -5.81 -3.84 11.43
CA PHE A 44 -6.74 -4.89 11.80
C PHE A 44 -6.21 -5.81 12.90
N ILE A 45 -7.12 -6.26 13.75
CA ILE A 45 -6.86 -7.20 14.83
C ILE A 45 -6.73 -8.60 14.21
N PHE A 46 -5.57 -9.23 14.40
CA PHE A 46 -5.35 -10.63 14.00
C PHE A 46 -5.35 -11.59 15.20
N LYS A 47 -5.29 -11.06 16.43
CA LYS A 47 -5.40 -11.83 17.68
C LYS A 47 -6.05 -10.96 18.76
N VAL A 48 -7.04 -11.51 19.45
CA VAL A 48 -7.61 -10.91 20.67
C VAL A 48 -6.96 -11.61 21.88
N SER A 49 -6.60 -10.81 22.89
CA SER A 49 -6.05 -11.26 24.17
C SER A 49 -7.15 -11.14 25.22
N SER A 50 -7.39 -12.23 25.95
CA SER A 50 -8.32 -12.26 27.09
C SER A 50 -7.60 -12.29 28.45
N SER A 51 -6.28 -12.48 28.43
CA SER A 51 -5.52 -12.95 29.60
C SER A 51 -4.66 -11.87 30.25
N ILE A 52 -4.34 -10.80 29.52
CA ILE A 52 -3.29 -9.85 29.89
C ILE A 52 -3.91 -8.45 29.97
N TYR A 53 -4.36 -8.01 31.14
CA TYR A 53 -4.78 -6.61 31.29
C TYR A 53 -3.55 -5.68 31.37
N PRO A 54 -3.50 -4.53 30.66
CA PRO A 54 -4.54 -3.88 29.86
C PRO A 54 -4.51 -4.21 28.35
N VAL A 55 -3.80 -5.26 27.94
CA VAL A 55 -3.64 -5.68 26.53
C VAL A 55 -4.83 -6.49 26.04
N VAL A 56 -5.53 -5.94 25.05
CA VAL A 56 -6.76 -6.55 24.49
C VAL A 56 -6.53 -7.28 23.17
N GLY A 57 -5.37 -7.11 22.54
CA GLY A 57 -5.06 -7.83 21.31
C GLY A 57 -3.81 -7.35 20.59
N LEU A 58 -3.60 -7.92 19.41
CA LEU A 58 -2.54 -7.57 18.48
C LEU A 58 -3.14 -7.07 17.17
N VAL A 59 -2.63 -5.94 16.70
CA VAL A 59 -3.03 -5.28 15.46
C VAL A 59 -1.89 -5.38 14.45
N LEU A 60 -2.23 -5.65 13.19
CA LEU A 60 -1.31 -5.55 12.07
C LEU A 60 -1.62 -4.30 11.24
N THR A 61 -0.58 -3.58 10.83
CA THR A 61 -0.66 -2.40 9.98
C THR A 61 0.62 -2.23 9.14
N ALA A 62 0.67 -1.21 8.28
CA ALA A 62 1.87 -0.86 7.52
C ALA A 62 2.86 -0.13 8.44
N ALA A 63 4.15 -0.46 8.36
CA ALA A 63 5.14 0.14 9.25
C ALA A 63 5.33 1.63 8.98
N HIS A 64 5.20 2.06 7.73
CA HIS A 64 5.42 3.45 7.34
C HIS A 64 4.47 4.47 7.99
N ILE A 65 3.36 4.04 8.61
CA ILE A 65 2.46 4.96 9.32
C ILE A 65 3.11 5.57 10.58
N PHE A 66 4.19 4.96 11.07
CA PHE A 66 4.97 5.41 12.23
C PHE A 66 6.20 6.24 11.84
N ILE A 67 6.40 6.51 10.55
CA ILE A 67 7.55 7.28 10.06
C ILE A 67 7.21 8.77 10.12
N GLU A 68 8.12 9.56 10.69
CA GLU A 68 7.99 11.01 10.80
C GLU A 68 9.33 11.66 10.46
N ILE A 69 9.31 12.64 9.54
CA ILE A 69 10.53 13.34 9.07
C ILE A 69 11.62 12.32 8.68
N PHE A 70 11.22 11.29 7.92
CA PHE A 70 12.11 10.24 7.41
C PHE A 70 12.73 9.31 8.48
N ASP A 71 12.31 9.41 9.74
CA ASP A 71 12.75 8.51 10.81
C ASP A 71 11.58 7.66 11.32
N TYR A 72 11.86 6.38 11.57
CA TYR A 72 10.89 5.49 12.20
C TYR A 72 10.76 5.82 13.69
N LYS A 73 9.60 6.32 14.11
CA LYS A 73 9.30 6.64 15.50
C LYS A 73 8.31 5.62 16.07
N PRO A 74 8.75 4.63 16.88
CA PRO A 74 7.88 3.62 17.50
C PRO A 74 7.02 4.21 18.64
N GLU A 75 6.55 5.45 18.49
CA GLU A 75 5.67 6.09 19.45
C GLU A 75 4.28 5.45 19.38
N PRO A 76 3.60 5.26 20.52
CA PRO A 76 2.23 4.76 20.51
C PRO A 76 1.31 5.69 19.73
N LEU A 77 0.47 5.12 18.87
CA LEU A 77 -0.56 5.85 18.16
C LEU A 77 -1.94 5.58 18.76
N GLU A 78 -2.86 6.51 18.57
CA GLU A 78 -4.26 6.31 18.88
C GLU A 78 -4.86 5.34 17.85
N PHE A 79 -5.52 4.28 18.31
CA PHE A 79 -6.24 3.34 17.46
C PHE A 79 -7.72 3.37 17.81
N ILE A 80 -8.55 3.86 16.87
CA ILE A 80 -9.98 3.98 17.08
C ILE A 80 -10.69 2.84 16.36
N ILE A 81 -11.50 2.11 17.10
CA ILE A 81 -12.28 0.98 16.57
C ILE A 81 -13.71 1.03 17.11
N GLY A 82 -14.69 1.07 16.21
CA GLY A 82 -16.07 1.40 16.57
C GLY A 82 -16.17 2.85 17.02
N GLN A 83 -16.42 3.06 18.32
CA GLN A 83 -16.47 4.39 18.95
C GLN A 83 -15.47 4.51 20.11
N GLU A 84 -14.51 3.57 20.20
CA GLU A 84 -13.60 3.45 21.33
C GLU A 84 -12.17 3.72 20.91
N SER A 85 -11.42 4.36 21.80
CA SER A 85 -10.02 4.74 21.60
C SER A 85 -9.10 3.83 22.40
N TYR A 86 -8.11 3.27 21.74
CA TYR A 86 -7.11 2.38 22.31
C TYR A 86 -5.72 2.96 22.04
N GLN A 87 -4.75 2.56 22.85
CA GLN A 87 -3.35 2.83 22.57
C GLN A 87 -2.78 1.65 21.77
N ALA A 88 -2.21 1.92 20.60
CA ALA A 88 -1.51 0.92 19.80
C ALA A 88 0.00 1.20 19.84
N THR A 89 0.73 0.32 20.52
CA THR A 89 2.17 0.43 20.71
C THR A 89 2.90 -0.55 19.80
N PRO A 90 3.79 -0.11 18.89
CA PRO A 90 4.63 -1.02 18.11
C PRO A 90 5.45 -1.93 19.03
N LEU A 91 5.37 -3.26 18.83
CA LEU A 91 6.11 -4.22 19.66
C LEU A 91 7.56 -4.34 19.23
N LYS A 92 7.77 -4.56 17.92
CA LYS A 92 9.05 -4.47 17.24
C LYS A 92 8.75 -4.50 15.74
N THR A 93 9.43 -3.65 14.97
CA THR A 93 9.41 -3.75 13.51
C THR A 93 10.33 -4.87 13.04
N SER A 94 9.96 -5.51 11.94
CA SER A 94 10.76 -6.55 11.28
C SER A 94 12.11 -6.04 10.77
N LEU A 95 12.21 -4.74 10.51
CA LEU A 95 13.38 -4.07 9.96
C LEU A 95 14.11 -3.21 10.98
N ASP A 96 15.43 -3.20 10.87
CA ASP A 96 16.26 -2.14 11.41
C ASP A 96 16.13 -0.88 10.53
N TRP A 97 15.23 0.03 10.93
CA TRP A 97 15.00 1.31 10.26
C TRP A 97 16.17 2.29 10.38
N SER A 98 17.20 1.98 11.17
CA SER A 98 18.44 2.77 11.18
C SER A 98 19.38 2.38 10.01
N ASN A 99 19.16 1.21 9.41
CA ASN A 99 19.93 0.72 8.28
C ASN A 99 19.31 1.18 6.94
N LEU A 100 19.89 2.23 6.35
CA LEU A 100 19.49 2.77 5.03
C LEU A 100 19.47 1.74 3.88
N SER A 101 20.16 0.61 4.01
CA SER A 101 20.12 -0.47 2.99
C SER A 101 18.90 -1.39 3.11
N ALA A 102 18.16 -1.31 4.23
CA ALA A 102 17.02 -2.16 4.52
C ALA A 102 15.70 -1.58 3.98
N TYR A 103 15.70 -0.35 3.47
CA TYR A 103 14.52 0.31 2.94
C TYR A 103 14.83 1.16 1.69
N PHE A 104 13.79 1.40 0.92
CA PHE A 104 13.77 2.30 -0.23
C PHE A 104 13.21 3.67 0.17
N ILE A 105 13.48 4.69 -0.63
CA ILE A 105 12.91 6.02 -0.50
C ILE A 105 11.87 6.16 -1.62
N ASP A 106 10.63 6.52 -1.27
CA ASP A 106 9.64 6.94 -2.25
C ASP A 106 10.12 8.23 -2.95
N PRO A 107 10.39 8.23 -4.27
CA PRO A 107 11.00 9.38 -4.96
C PRO A 107 10.16 10.66 -4.96
N ILE A 108 8.87 10.59 -4.60
CA ILE A 108 7.98 11.76 -4.53
C ILE A 108 7.96 12.32 -3.11
N THR A 109 7.60 11.49 -2.14
CA THR A 109 7.43 11.92 -0.75
C THR A 109 8.71 11.90 0.06
N ASN A 110 9.78 11.29 -0.47
CA ASN A 110 11.03 10.96 0.20
C ASN A 110 10.88 10.09 1.45
N CYS A 111 9.68 9.58 1.75
CA CYS A 111 9.45 8.71 2.89
C CYS A 111 10.19 7.38 2.72
N PRO A 112 10.91 6.90 3.75
CA PRO A 112 11.44 5.55 3.73
C PRO A 112 10.29 4.54 3.76
N ILE A 113 10.42 3.50 2.93
CA ILE A 113 9.47 2.41 2.75
C ILE A 113 10.26 1.13 2.50
N SER A 114 9.87 0.01 3.10
CA SER A 114 10.56 -1.25 2.83
C SER A 114 9.57 -2.24 2.24
N VAL A 115 9.61 -2.44 0.94
CA VAL A 115 8.73 -3.39 0.27
C VAL A 115 9.55 -4.63 -0.06
N PRO A 116 9.14 -5.84 0.35
CA PRO A 116 7.87 -6.25 0.95
C PRO A 116 7.79 -6.18 2.49
N GLU A 117 8.79 -5.71 3.22
CA GLU A 117 8.84 -5.81 4.68
C GLU A 117 8.05 -4.70 5.44
N ASP A 118 7.20 -3.93 4.76
CA ASP A 118 6.46 -2.78 5.29
C ASP A 118 5.21 -3.24 6.07
N TRP A 119 5.47 -3.86 7.21
CA TRP A 119 4.45 -4.31 8.14
C TRP A 119 4.95 -4.16 9.58
N VAL A 120 4.03 -3.93 10.49
CA VAL A 120 4.34 -3.85 11.93
C VAL A 120 3.22 -4.47 12.75
N VAL A 121 3.61 -5.20 13.80
CA VAL A 121 2.70 -5.68 14.83
C VAL A 121 2.67 -4.67 15.98
N CYS A 122 1.47 -4.26 16.34
CA CYS A 122 1.21 -3.39 17.47
C CYS A 122 0.47 -4.15 18.57
N GLU A 123 0.89 -3.92 19.82
CA GLU A 123 0.10 -4.27 21.00
C GLU A 123 -1.03 -3.26 21.16
N LEU A 124 -2.26 -3.75 21.30
CA LEU A 124 -3.44 -2.94 21.51
C LEU A 124 -3.80 -2.93 23.00
N ARG A 125 -3.80 -1.75 23.62
CA ARG A 125 -3.99 -1.54 25.06
C ARG A 125 -5.18 -0.63 25.33
N GLN A 126 -5.92 -0.94 26.39
CA GLN A 126 -6.92 -0.02 26.94
C GLN A 126 -6.25 1.18 27.61
N ILE A 127 -6.81 2.36 27.37
CA ILE A 127 -6.44 3.63 28.00
C ILE A 127 -7.15 3.69 29.36
N LEU A 128 -6.38 3.90 30.42
CA LEU A 128 -6.92 3.95 31.79
C LEU A 128 -7.99 5.05 31.93
N GLY A 129 -9.10 4.71 32.58
CA GLY A 129 -10.20 5.63 32.83
C GLY A 129 -11.23 5.74 31.68
N GLN A 130 -11.03 5.05 30.56
CA GLN A 130 -12.05 4.94 29.51
C GLN A 130 -12.93 3.69 29.70
N ASN A 131 -14.18 3.78 29.24
CA ASN A 131 -15.13 2.68 29.26
C ASN A 131 -15.10 1.94 27.91
N TYR A 132 -14.99 0.61 27.99
CA TYR A 132 -14.92 -0.27 26.83
C TYR A 132 -16.10 -1.25 26.83
N SER A 133 -16.77 -1.35 25.68
CA SER A 133 -18.01 -2.10 25.43
C SER A 133 -18.00 -2.80 24.07
N ALA A 134 -17.14 -2.37 23.14
CA ALA A 134 -17.05 -2.93 21.81
C ALA A 134 -16.56 -4.37 21.85
N LYS A 135 -17.30 -5.25 21.17
CA LYS A 135 -16.87 -6.63 20.99
C LYS A 135 -15.78 -6.70 19.92
N LEU A 136 -14.53 -6.80 20.35
CA LEU A 136 -13.38 -7.02 19.48
C LEU A 136 -13.37 -8.46 18.95
N VAL A 137 -13.03 -8.63 17.68
CA VAL A 137 -12.85 -9.94 17.03
C VAL A 137 -11.58 -9.94 16.19
N SER A 138 -10.96 -11.10 16.03
CA SER A 138 -9.78 -11.28 15.19
C SER A 138 -10.16 -11.67 13.76
N LEU A 139 -9.46 -11.11 12.79
CA LEU A 139 -9.50 -11.59 11.41
C LEU A 139 -8.62 -12.83 11.27
N SER A 140 -9.18 -13.88 10.68
CA SER A 140 -8.43 -15.09 10.37
C SER A 140 -7.45 -14.84 9.23
N ILE A 141 -6.20 -15.25 9.41
CA ILE A 141 -5.18 -15.26 8.35
C ILE A 141 -5.39 -16.51 7.47
N ALA A 142 -5.24 -16.35 6.16
CA ALA A 142 -5.30 -17.47 5.22
C ALA A 142 -4.12 -18.44 5.43
N ASP A 143 -4.32 -19.71 5.08
CA ASP A 143 -3.24 -20.69 5.11
C ASP A 143 -2.16 -20.32 4.08
N TYR A 144 -0.92 -20.14 4.56
CA TYR A 144 0.22 -19.72 3.73
C TYR A 144 0.68 -20.80 2.74
N SER A 145 0.28 -22.05 2.95
CA SER A 145 0.56 -23.17 2.06
C SER A 145 -0.33 -23.17 0.81
N GLN A 146 -1.49 -22.51 0.87
CA GLN A 146 -2.41 -22.46 -0.26
C GLN A 146 -1.94 -21.46 -1.34
N PRO A 147 -1.89 -21.87 -2.62
CA PRO A 147 -1.54 -20.97 -3.71
C PRO A 147 -2.64 -19.94 -3.93
N LEU A 148 -2.24 -18.69 -4.17
CA LEU A 148 -3.14 -17.60 -4.54
C LEU A 148 -3.13 -17.42 -6.06
N ASN A 149 -4.24 -17.80 -6.70
CA ASN A 149 -4.37 -17.73 -8.16
C ASN A 149 -4.77 -16.32 -8.65
N PRO A 150 -4.28 -15.88 -9.83
CA PRO A 150 -4.81 -14.71 -10.51
C PRO A 150 -6.33 -14.80 -10.72
N ALA A 151 -6.98 -13.63 -10.84
CA ALA A 151 -8.43 -13.44 -10.92
C ALA A 151 -9.23 -13.84 -9.67
N LEU A 152 -8.57 -14.28 -8.59
CA LEU A 152 -9.23 -14.52 -7.31
C LEU A 152 -9.89 -13.23 -6.82
N LYS A 153 -11.18 -13.29 -6.46
CA LYS A 153 -11.93 -12.11 -6.01
C LYS A 153 -11.46 -11.67 -4.63
N THR A 154 -11.03 -10.42 -4.55
CA THR A 154 -10.47 -9.81 -3.35
C THR A 154 -11.34 -8.67 -2.85
N ARG A 155 -11.16 -8.34 -1.57
CA ARG A 155 -11.76 -7.17 -0.93
C ARG A 155 -10.71 -6.46 -0.11
N LEU A 156 -10.64 -5.15 -0.29
CA LEU A 156 -9.82 -4.27 0.52
C LEU A 156 -10.73 -3.44 1.41
N ILE A 157 -10.44 -3.37 2.70
CA ILE A 157 -11.31 -2.70 3.67
C ILE A 157 -10.49 -1.73 4.51
N GLY A 158 -10.85 -0.45 4.52
CA GLY A 158 -10.12 0.54 5.29
C GLY A 158 -10.73 1.93 5.31
N PHE A 159 -10.01 2.84 5.98
CA PHE A 159 -10.42 4.22 6.18
C PHE A 159 -9.65 5.13 5.20
N PRO A 160 -10.33 5.73 4.22
CA PRO A 160 -9.72 6.76 3.38
C PRO A 160 -9.62 8.08 4.15
N LYS A 161 -8.50 8.77 3.99
CA LYS A 161 -8.23 10.12 4.48
C LYS A 161 -8.93 11.13 3.60
N MET A 162 -9.32 12.26 4.19
CA MET A 162 -9.93 13.36 3.46
C MET A 162 -9.08 13.80 2.27
N ILE A 163 -9.68 13.76 1.07
CA ILE A 163 -9.02 14.11 -0.18
C ILE A 163 -9.03 15.63 -0.35
N GLN A 164 -7.84 16.22 -0.44
CA GLN A 164 -7.61 17.64 -0.69
C GLN A 164 -7.30 17.87 -2.18
N ILE A 165 -7.54 19.08 -2.67
CA ILE A 165 -7.33 19.40 -4.09
C ILE A 165 -5.86 19.23 -4.50
N ASP A 166 -4.93 19.57 -3.61
CA ASP A 166 -3.49 19.41 -3.85
C ASP A 166 -3.07 17.93 -3.95
N ASN A 167 -3.88 17.01 -3.41
CA ASN A 167 -3.65 15.57 -3.52
C ASN A 167 -4.16 14.98 -4.84
N LEU A 168 -4.90 15.75 -5.66
CA LEU A 168 -5.37 15.31 -6.99
C LEU A 168 -4.27 15.27 -8.04
N GLN A 169 -3.09 15.81 -7.75
CA GLN A 169 -1.91 15.68 -8.62
C GLN A 169 -1.56 14.22 -8.93
N TYR A 170 -2.14 13.30 -8.17
CA TYR A 170 -1.93 11.87 -8.24
C TYR A 170 -3.22 11.14 -8.61
N MET A 171 -3.95 11.62 -9.62
CA MET A 171 -5.05 10.84 -10.21
C MET A 171 -4.58 10.07 -11.44
N SER A 172 -5.30 9.00 -11.80
CA SER A 172 -5.06 8.29 -13.05
C SER A 172 -5.16 9.25 -14.25
N PRO A 173 -4.39 9.04 -15.34
CA PRO A 173 -4.42 9.91 -16.53
C PRO A 173 -5.81 10.19 -17.13
N GLU A 174 -6.79 9.34 -16.85
CA GLU A 174 -8.18 9.44 -17.29
C GLU A 174 -9.03 10.41 -16.44
N ALA A 175 -8.52 10.86 -15.30
CA ALA A 175 -9.20 11.74 -14.36
C ALA A 175 -8.86 13.21 -14.59
N LYS A 176 -9.78 14.09 -14.21
CA LYS A 176 -9.62 15.55 -14.28
C LYS A 176 -9.89 16.19 -12.92
N ASP A 177 -9.21 17.29 -12.62
CA ASP A 177 -9.38 18.02 -11.34
C ASP A 177 -10.82 18.46 -11.08
N THR A 178 -11.59 18.70 -12.16
CA THR A 178 -13.02 19.00 -12.09
C THR A 178 -13.87 17.87 -11.48
N GLN A 179 -13.32 16.65 -11.34
CA GLN A 179 -13.98 15.48 -10.79
C GLN A 179 -13.74 15.29 -9.29
N LEU A 180 -13.14 16.26 -8.58
CA LEU A 180 -12.89 16.19 -7.13
C LEU A 180 -14.11 15.75 -6.32
N TYR A 181 -15.30 16.26 -6.66
CA TYR A 181 -16.52 15.86 -5.99
C TYR A 181 -16.83 14.37 -6.22
N GLU A 182 -16.72 13.88 -7.46
CA GLU A 182 -16.94 12.47 -7.80
C GLU A 182 -15.94 11.55 -7.10
N VAL A 183 -14.67 11.96 -7.05
CA VAL A 183 -13.60 11.31 -6.30
C VAL A 183 -13.98 11.17 -4.83
N LYS A 184 -14.35 12.27 -4.17
CA LYS A 184 -14.78 12.26 -2.77
C LYS A 184 -15.97 11.32 -2.56
N GLN A 185 -16.96 11.38 -3.45
CA GLN A 185 -18.13 10.51 -3.38
C GLN A 185 -17.79 9.02 -3.55
N CYS A 186 -16.77 8.68 -4.35
CA CYS A 186 -16.33 7.29 -4.50
C CYS A 186 -15.78 6.67 -3.22
N PHE A 187 -15.24 7.50 -2.34
CA PHE A 187 -14.76 7.11 -1.01
C PHE A 187 -15.73 7.53 0.10
N LEU A 188 -17.00 7.78 -0.24
CA LEU A 188 -18.06 8.19 0.69
C LEU A 188 -17.65 9.38 1.55
N GLU A 189 -17.10 10.43 0.92
CA GLU A 189 -16.62 11.65 1.58
C GLU A 189 -15.49 11.41 2.60
N CYS A 190 -14.86 10.24 2.56
CA CYS A 190 -13.73 9.87 3.40
C CYS A 190 -14.04 9.92 4.92
N ASN A 191 -15.27 9.60 5.29
CA ASN A 191 -15.74 9.67 6.68
C ASN A 191 -16.17 8.32 7.26
N LYS A 192 -15.99 7.23 6.49
CA LYS A 192 -16.53 5.91 6.78
C LYS A 192 -15.50 4.83 6.49
N LEU A 193 -15.67 3.70 7.18
CA LEU A 193 -15.04 2.46 6.78
C LEU A 193 -15.66 1.98 5.46
N ILE A 194 -14.82 1.75 4.46
CA ILE A 194 -15.28 1.32 3.14
C ILE A 194 -14.74 -0.06 2.78
N VAL A 195 -15.42 -0.71 1.84
CA VAL A 195 -14.92 -1.88 1.13
C VAL A 195 -14.80 -1.58 -0.36
N SER A 196 -13.60 -1.82 -0.88
CA SER A 196 -13.33 -1.91 -2.30
C SER A 196 -13.27 -3.37 -2.73
N LYS A 197 -13.80 -3.67 -3.92
CA LYS A 197 -13.80 -5.02 -4.49
C LYS A 197 -12.89 -5.02 -5.71
N GLY A 198 -12.11 -6.08 -5.82
CA GLY A 198 -11.23 -6.27 -6.96
C GLY A 198 -10.94 -7.74 -7.18
N GLU A 199 -9.82 -7.97 -7.84
CA GLU A 199 -9.26 -9.29 -8.04
C GLU A 199 -7.75 -9.24 -7.99
N LEU A 200 -7.17 -10.39 -7.69
CA LEU A 200 -5.75 -10.60 -7.68
C LEU A 200 -5.22 -10.62 -9.12
N LEU A 201 -4.21 -9.80 -9.41
CA LEU A 201 -3.54 -9.79 -10.70
C LEU A 201 -2.33 -10.73 -10.70
N ASN A 202 -1.50 -10.63 -9.67
CA ASN A 202 -0.35 -11.50 -9.45
C ASN A 202 0.04 -11.53 -7.96
N THR A 203 0.88 -12.51 -7.61
CA THR A 203 1.34 -12.82 -6.25
C THR A 203 2.84 -13.12 -6.24
N LEU A 204 3.62 -12.22 -6.85
CA LEU A 204 5.09 -12.29 -6.81
C LEU A 204 5.58 -11.84 -5.42
N ASP A 205 6.66 -11.05 -5.36
CA ASP A 205 7.16 -10.51 -4.11
C ASP A 205 6.15 -9.65 -3.34
N MET A 206 5.18 -9.10 -4.06
CA MET A 206 4.02 -8.38 -3.55
C MET A 206 2.74 -8.93 -4.19
N ILE A 207 1.59 -8.73 -3.54
CA ILE A 207 0.28 -9.03 -4.12
C ILE A 207 -0.19 -7.80 -4.88
N CYS A 208 -0.46 -7.95 -6.17
CA CYS A 208 -1.12 -6.92 -6.97
C CYS A 208 -2.62 -7.17 -6.99
N THR A 209 -3.44 -6.17 -6.66
CA THR A 209 -4.90 -6.30 -6.60
C THR A 209 -5.61 -5.12 -7.25
N THR A 210 -6.73 -5.36 -7.93
CA THR A 210 -7.54 -4.30 -8.55
C THR A 210 -8.47 -3.54 -7.62
N CYS A 211 -8.40 -3.82 -6.32
CA CYS A 211 -9.10 -3.01 -5.33
C CYS A 211 -8.62 -1.56 -5.39
N THR A 212 -9.55 -0.62 -5.42
CA THR A 212 -9.25 0.80 -5.22
C THR A 212 -8.92 1.12 -3.77
N SER A 213 -8.02 2.07 -3.58
CA SER A 213 -7.66 2.66 -2.29
C SER A 213 -7.50 4.17 -2.42
N ALA A 214 -7.33 4.84 -1.29
CA ALA A 214 -6.95 6.23 -1.17
C ALA A 214 -6.12 6.39 0.11
N SER A 215 -5.28 7.43 0.15
CA SER A 215 -4.41 7.75 1.29
C SER A 215 -5.11 7.52 2.63
N GLY A 216 -4.43 6.93 3.61
CA GLY A 216 -5.01 6.56 4.91
C GLY A 216 -5.52 5.12 4.98
N MET A 217 -5.69 4.46 3.82
CA MET A 217 -5.99 3.03 3.77
C MET A 217 -4.75 2.15 3.95
N SER A 218 -3.52 2.68 3.93
CA SER A 218 -2.30 1.94 4.28
C SER A 218 -2.50 1.09 5.54
N GLY A 219 -2.13 -0.18 5.50
CA GLY A 219 -2.36 -1.15 6.57
C GLY A 219 -3.71 -1.89 6.52
N SER A 220 -4.58 -1.56 5.56
CA SER A 220 -5.87 -2.26 5.36
C SER A 220 -5.70 -3.75 5.05
N PRO A 221 -6.53 -4.64 5.62
CA PRO A 221 -6.50 -6.06 5.26
C PRO A 221 -6.99 -6.29 3.82
N LEU A 222 -6.23 -7.07 3.05
CA LEU A 222 -6.68 -7.68 1.80
C LEU A 222 -7.30 -9.04 2.09
N LEU A 223 -8.59 -9.17 1.83
CA LEU A 223 -9.40 -10.34 2.15
C LEU A 223 -9.77 -11.15 0.92
N ILE A 224 -9.76 -12.46 1.07
CA ILE A 224 -10.44 -13.43 0.19
C ILE A 224 -11.58 -14.09 0.95
N LYS A 225 -12.51 -14.71 0.22
CA LYS A 225 -13.58 -15.51 0.82
C LYS A 225 -13.32 -16.98 0.55
N GLU A 226 -13.04 -17.74 1.61
CA GLU A 226 -12.75 -19.17 1.58
C GLU A 226 -13.77 -19.89 2.47
N HIS A 227 -14.45 -20.92 1.97
CA HIS A 227 -15.46 -21.68 2.73
C HIS A 227 -16.50 -20.79 3.46
N SER A 228 -16.96 -19.74 2.78
CA SER A 228 -17.85 -18.71 3.32
C SER A 228 -17.29 -17.78 4.41
N GLN A 229 -16.03 -17.91 4.79
CA GLN A 229 -15.33 -17.07 5.76
C GLN A 229 -14.39 -16.08 5.06
N TYR A 230 -14.19 -14.91 5.65
CA TYR A 230 -13.14 -13.99 5.19
C TYR A 230 -11.80 -14.39 5.78
N LYS A 231 -10.78 -14.45 4.94
CA LYS A 231 -9.39 -14.73 5.31
C LYS A 231 -8.48 -13.62 4.79
N VAL A 232 -7.55 -13.16 5.61
CA VAL A 232 -6.55 -12.14 5.24
C VAL A 232 -5.40 -12.82 4.50
N ILE A 233 -5.07 -12.31 3.32
CA ILE A 233 -3.94 -12.80 2.49
C ILE A 233 -2.80 -11.78 2.40
N GLY A 234 -3.09 -10.52 2.70
CA GLY A 234 -2.11 -9.45 2.64
C GLY A 234 -2.57 -8.20 3.36
N LEU A 235 -1.68 -7.23 3.40
CA LEU A 235 -1.88 -5.94 4.03
C LEU A 235 -1.57 -4.85 3.00
N LEU A 236 -2.44 -3.86 2.83
CA LEU A 236 -2.21 -2.77 1.88
C LEU A 236 -0.95 -2.01 2.26
N HIS A 237 0.03 -2.02 1.36
CA HIS A 237 1.18 -1.13 1.43
C HIS A 237 0.77 0.25 0.89
N GLY A 238 0.16 0.24 -0.29
CA GLY A 238 -0.27 1.40 -1.06
C GLY A 238 -0.08 1.13 -2.55
N GLY A 239 -0.05 2.17 -3.37
CA GLY A 239 0.10 2.05 -4.81
C GLY A 239 -0.82 2.98 -5.58
N PRO A 240 -0.83 2.91 -6.92
CA PRO A 240 -0.14 1.98 -7.80
C PRO A 240 1.37 2.15 -7.76
N THR A 241 2.07 1.03 -7.89
CA THR A 241 3.46 1.05 -8.29
C THR A 241 3.56 0.16 -9.52
N SER A 242 3.61 0.74 -10.72
CA SER A 242 4.12 -0.01 -11.88
C SER A 242 5.49 -0.62 -11.54
N ILE A 243 5.92 -1.66 -12.24
CA ILE A 243 7.28 -2.21 -12.05
C ILE A 243 8.35 -1.12 -12.21
N ILE A 244 8.09 -0.10 -13.04
CA ILE A 244 8.93 1.09 -13.16
C ILE A 244 9.07 1.82 -11.82
N HIS A 245 7.99 2.05 -11.07
CA HIS A 245 8.05 2.71 -9.77
C HIS A 245 8.93 1.92 -8.80
N TYR A 246 8.73 0.61 -8.69
CA TYR A 246 9.53 -0.25 -7.80
C TYR A 246 11.02 -0.21 -8.14
N LEU A 247 11.37 -0.41 -9.40
CA LEU A 247 12.77 -0.46 -9.84
C LEU A 247 13.45 0.91 -9.74
N VAL A 248 12.74 2.00 -10.07
CA VAL A 248 13.27 3.36 -9.89
C VAL A 248 13.51 3.68 -8.42
N SER A 249 12.57 3.37 -7.53
CA SER A 249 12.76 3.56 -6.08
C SER A 249 13.97 2.77 -5.59
N LYS A 250 14.13 1.51 -6.02
CA LYS A 250 15.27 0.67 -5.64
C LYS A 250 16.60 1.25 -6.12
N LEU A 251 16.66 1.70 -7.38
CA LEU A 251 17.84 2.35 -7.95
C LEU A 251 18.22 3.63 -7.18
N LEU A 252 17.26 4.52 -6.93
CA LEU A 252 17.50 5.79 -6.24
C LEU A 252 17.89 5.63 -4.76
N SER A 253 17.52 4.50 -4.14
CA SER A 253 17.79 4.23 -2.72
C SER A 253 19.17 3.62 -2.48
N ASN A 254 19.70 2.86 -3.44
CA ASN A 254 21.00 2.22 -3.30
C ASN A 254 22.14 3.20 -3.62
N LYS A 255 22.54 3.97 -2.61
CA LYS A 255 23.59 5.01 -2.74
C LYS A 255 25.02 4.46 -2.82
N SER A 256 25.25 3.21 -2.42
CA SER A 256 26.59 2.62 -2.34
C SER A 256 27.01 1.88 -3.61
N SER A 257 26.05 1.40 -4.41
CA SER A 257 26.34 0.77 -5.70
C SER A 257 25.08 0.66 -6.57
N LEU A 258 25.24 0.85 -7.87
CA LEU A 258 24.19 0.60 -8.83
C LEU A 258 23.95 -0.91 -8.98
N SER A 259 22.70 -1.37 -8.81
CA SER A 259 22.34 -2.74 -9.12
C SER A 259 22.08 -2.88 -10.62
N HIS A 260 23.06 -3.41 -11.37
CA HIS A 260 22.92 -3.67 -12.81
C HIS A 260 21.72 -4.57 -13.11
N SER A 261 21.42 -5.54 -12.25
CA SER A 261 20.26 -6.41 -12.41
C SER A 261 18.92 -5.65 -12.36
N ASP A 262 18.79 -4.66 -11.48
CA ASP A 262 17.58 -3.84 -11.36
C ASP A 262 17.48 -2.84 -12.51
N LEU A 263 18.63 -2.33 -12.97
CA LEU A 263 18.72 -1.47 -14.15
C LEU A 263 18.29 -2.23 -15.41
N ASP A 264 18.82 -3.43 -15.63
CA ASP A 264 18.47 -4.27 -16.77
C ASP A 264 16.99 -4.65 -16.72
N ALA A 265 16.47 -5.00 -15.55
CA ALA A 265 15.04 -5.25 -15.38
C ALA A 265 14.19 -4.03 -15.76
N LEU A 266 14.64 -2.81 -15.41
CA LEU A 266 13.92 -1.58 -15.72
C LEU A 266 13.94 -1.30 -17.22
N ILE A 267 15.10 -1.43 -17.87
CA ILE A 267 15.24 -1.28 -19.32
C ILE A 267 14.34 -2.27 -20.05
N ASN A 268 14.46 -3.56 -19.72
CA ASN A 268 13.67 -4.63 -20.34
C ASN A 268 12.16 -4.38 -20.18
N TYR A 269 11.74 -3.91 -19.00
CA TYR A 269 10.33 -3.62 -18.76
C TYR A 269 9.84 -2.42 -19.58
N ILE A 270 10.63 -1.36 -19.70
CA ILE A 270 10.29 -0.20 -20.53
C ILE A 270 10.22 -0.59 -22.02
N GLU A 271 11.14 -1.42 -22.49
CA GLU A 271 11.12 -1.96 -23.87
C GLU A 271 9.92 -2.86 -24.12
N LEU A 272 9.56 -3.71 -23.16
CA LEU A 272 8.31 -4.49 -23.23
C LEU A 272 7.10 -3.56 -23.35
N LYS A 273 7.03 -2.50 -22.52
CA LYS A 273 5.93 -1.53 -22.57
C LYS A 273 5.90 -0.81 -23.91
N ARG A 274 7.03 -0.37 -24.44
CA ARG A 274 7.14 0.20 -25.79
C ARG A 274 6.47 -0.71 -26.83
N ASN A 275 6.78 -2.01 -26.82
CA ASN A 275 6.22 -2.99 -27.76
C ASN A 275 4.70 -3.22 -27.60
N LEU A 276 4.15 -2.97 -26.41
CA LEU A 276 2.73 -3.15 -26.10
C LEU A 276 1.87 -1.89 -26.31
N THR A 277 2.43 -0.79 -26.83
CA THR A 277 1.70 0.49 -26.97
C THR A 277 0.53 0.38 -27.97
N ILE A 278 -0.71 0.56 -27.48
CA ILE A 278 -1.93 0.30 -28.28
C ILE A 278 -2.46 1.57 -28.98
N ASN A 279 -2.05 2.78 -28.57
CA ASN A 279 -2.67 4.03 -29.05
C ASN A 279 -1.88 4.73 -30.18
N LYS A 280 -2.46 4.80 -31.38
CA LYS A 280 -1.78 5.22 -32.63
C LYS A 280 -1.55 6.73 -32.81
N LYS A 281 -2.26 7.62 -32.08
CA LYS A 281 -2.11 9.09 -32.23
C LYS A 281 -1.02 9.70 -31.33
N SER A 282 -0.66 9.04 -30.24
CA SER A 282 0.35 9.51 -29.27
C SER A 282 1.75 8.95 -29.55
N LEU A 283 1.91 8.20 -30.65
CA LEU A 283 3.04 7.29 -30.84
C LEU A 283 4.39 7.99 -30.89
N LYS A 284 4.48 9.17 -31.51
CA LYS A 284 5.78 9.84 -31.72
C LYS A 284 6.41 10.31 -30.40
N HIS A 285 5.65 11.09 -29.62
CA HIS A 285 6.15 11.61 -28.34
C HIS A 285 6.41 10.53 -27.28
N LEU A 286 5.60 9.47 -27.26
CA LEU A 286 5.82 8.33 -26.36
C LEU A 286 7.02 7.48 -26.78
N THR A 287 7.21 7.30 -28.10
CA THR A 287 8.37 6.56 -28.62
C THR A 287 9.66 7.32 -28.35
N ASP A 288 9.70 8.63 -28.62
CA ASP A 288 10.85 9.48 -28.31
C ASP A 288 11.14 9.45 -26.79
N TYR A 289 10.10 9.49 -25.96
CA TYR A 289 10.23 9.35 -24.51
C TYR A 289 10.80 7.99 -24.10
N PHE A 290 10.32 6.89 -24.67
CA PHE A 290 10.87 5.55 -24.42
C PHE A 290 12.34 5.45 -24.84
N ASP A 291 12.68 5.94 -26.03
CA ASP A 291 14.04 5.90 -26.56
C ASP A 291 15.01 6.73 -25.69
N ILE A 292 14.60 7.94 -25.28
CA ILE A 292 15.38 8.77 -24.36
C ILE A 292 15.59 8.05 -23.02
N ASN A 293 14.55 7.44 -22.45
CA ASN A 293 14.67 6.73 -21.18
C ASN A 293 15.57 5.51 -21.29
N VAL A 294 15.40 4.66 -22.32
CA VAL A 294 16.25 3.49 -22.53
C VAL A 294 17.71 3.91 -22.72
N LEU A 295 18.00 4.92 -23.55
CA LEU A 295 19.35 5.44 -23.73
C LEU A 295 19.94 6.01 -22.43
N THR A 296 19.14 6.75 -21.66
CA THR A 296 19.54 7.35 -20.39
C THR A 296 19.86 6.27 -19.35
N LEU A 297 19.04 5.22 -19.27
CA LEU A 297 19.24 4.08 -18.38
C LEU A 297 20.45 3.24 -18.81
N GLN A 298 20.62 2.98 -20.10
CA GLN A 298 21.82 2.32 -20.63
C GLN A 298 23.10 3.11 -20.30
N ARG A 299 23.05 4.44 -20.27
CA ARG A 299 24.19 5.25 -19.83
C ARG A 299 24.53 5.07 -18.35
N LEU A 300 23.55 4.73 -17.50
CA LEU A 300 23.81 4.47 -16.08
C LEU A 300 24.70 3.25 -15.88
N SER A 301 24.69 2.26 -16.78
CA SER A 301 25.48 1.03 -16.62
C SER A 301 27.00 1.27 -16.61
N PHE A 302 27.45 2.43 -17.10
CA PHE A 302 28.86 2.84 -17.09
C PHE A 302 29.35 3.43 -15.77
N TYR A 303 28.44 3.66 -14.81
CA TYR A 303 28.76 4.26 -13.52
C TYR A 303 28.57 3.26 -12.38
N THR A 304 29.42 3.38 -11.37
CA THR A 304 29.33 2.58 -10.14
C THR A 304 28.22 3.06 -9.21
N GLU A 305 27.86 4.34 -9.28
CA GLU A 305 26.80 5.00 -8.53
C GLU A 305 25.95 5.83 -9.49
N ILE A 306 24.70 6.16 -9.13
CA ILE A 306 23.83 7.01 -9.95
C ILE A 306 24.33 8.46 -9.91
N PRO A 307 24.80 9.02 -11.04
CA PRO A 307 25.24 10.41 -11.04
C PRO A 307 24.07 11.37 -10.80
N ARG A 308 24.31 12.45 -10.05
CA ARG A 308 23.26 13.44 -9.69
C ARG A 308 22.46 13.98 -10.87
N VAL A 309 23.08 14.10 -12.04
CA VAL A 309 22.41 14.55 -13.27
C VAL A 309 21.31 13.59 -13.74
N PHE A 310 21.40 12.31 -13.40
CA PHE A 310 20.40 11.30 -13.77
C PHE A 310 19.27 11.14 -12.75
N VAL A 311 19.44 11.65 -11.52
CA VAL A 311 18.39 11.61 -10.48
C VAL A 311 17.11 12.28 -10.98
N PRO A 312 17.12 13.52 -11.51
CA PRO A 312 15.90 14.14 -12.05
C PRO A 312 15.20 13.32 -13.14
N TYR A 313 15.95 12.62 -14.01
CA TYR A 313 15.38 11.78 -15.05
C TYR A 313 14.67 10.55 -14.49
N LEU A 314 15.25 9.90 -13.48
CA LEU A 314 14.62 8.79 -12.78
C LEU A 314 13.34 9.25 -12.06
N HIS A 315 13.36 10.42 -11.42
CA HIS A 315 12.15 11.00 -10.83
C HIS A 315 11.08 11.32 -11.88
N GLU A 316 11.45 11.87 -13.05
CA GLU A 316 10.49 12.09 -14.13
C GLU A 316 9.89 10.77 -14.63
N LEU A 317 10.73 9.75 -14.84
CA LEU A 317 10.29 8.42 -15.23
C LEU A 317 9.34 7.81 -14.19
N TYR A 318 9.63 7.96 -12.90
CA TYR A 318 8.74 7.56 -11.80
C TYR A 318 7.37 8.25 -11.95
N CYS A 319 7.34 9.57 -12.12
CA CYS A 319 6.10 10.34 -12.26
C CYS A 319 5.30 9.97 -13.52
N ARG A 320 5.97 9.60 -14.62
CA ARG A 320 5.30 9.23 -15.89
C ARG A 320 4.97 7.75 -16.02
N ALA A 321 5.40 6.93 -15.08
CA ALA A 321 5.28 5.49 -15.16
C ALA A 321 3.81 5.02 -15.29
N LEU A 322 2.86 5.74 -14.70
CA LEU A 322 1.43 5.44 -14.84
C LEU A 322 0.90 5.71 -16.25
N PHE A 323 1.36 6.81 -16.84
CA PHE A 323 0.99 7.20 -18.18
C PHE A 323 1.53 6.21 -19.22
N ILE A 324 2.79 5.77 -19.04
CA ILE A 324 3.39 4.69 -19.84
C ILE A 324 2.48 3.46 -19.82
N GLU A 325 2.12 3.02 -18.63
CA GLU A 325 1.34 1.79 -18.47
C GLU A 325 -0.04 1.90 -19.11
N PHE A 326 -0.72 3.02 -18.87
CA PHE A 326 -2.00 3.32 -19.52
C PHE A 326 -1.91 3.29 -21.05
N ALA A 327 -0.88 3.93 -21.63
CA ALA A 327 -0.67 3.97 -23.09
C ALA A 327 -0.45 2.57 -23.72
N THR A 328 -0.05 1.59 -22.92
CA THR A 328 0.14 0.19 -23.33
C THR A 328 -1.08 -0.70 -23.16
N GLY A 329 -2.24 -0.10 -22.89
CA GLY A 329 -3.48 -0.86 -22.63
C GLY A 329 -3.50 -1.58 -21.28
N ASN A 330 -2.41 -1.49 -20.51
CA ASN A 330 -2.38 -1.87 -19.11
C ASN A 330 -3.02 -0.71 -18.34
N GLN A 331 -4.35 -0.69 -18.31
CA GLN A 331 -5.08 0.17 -17.37
C GLN A 331 -4.61 -0.22 -15.97
N LEU A 332 -3.64 0.53 -15.43
CA LEU A 332 -3.17 0.29 -14.08
C LEU A 332 -4.36 0.51 -13.18
N LYS A 333 -4.88 -0.58 -12.66
CA LYS A 333 -5.86 -0.61 -11.61
C LYS A 333 -5.27 -1.57 -10.62
N TYR A 334 -4.11 -1.27 -10.04
CA TYR A 334 -3.62 -2.15 -9.00
C TYR A 334 -2.95 -1.42 -7.85
N ASN A 335 -3.25 -1.95 -6.68
CA ASN A 335 -2.59 -1.65 -5.43
C ASN A 335 -1.66 -2.79 -5.06
N LEU A 336 -0.62 -2.45 -4.31
CA LEU A 336 0.30 -3.41 -3.73
C LEU A 336 -0.12 -3.73 -2.30
N CYS A 337 -0.15 -5.03 -2.02
CA CYS A 337 -0.29 -5.52 -0.66
C CYS A 337 0.92 -6.39 -0.31
N VAL A 338 1.45 -6.19 0.90
CA VAL A 338 2.43 -7.08 1.48
C VAL A 338 1.77 -8.45 1.70
N PRO A 339 2.32 -9.55 1.16
CA PRO A 339 1.78 -10.89 1.39
C PRO A 339 2.06 -11.35 2.82
N LEU A 340 1.02 -11.76 3.56
CA LEU A 340 1.18 -12.27 4.94
C LEU A 340 2.05 -13.54 5.00
N LYS A 341 2.10 -14.31 3.90
CA LYS A 341 2.97 -15.49 3.77
C LYS A 341 4.44 -15.19 4.07
N LYS A 342 4.93 -13.98 3.78
CA LYS A 342 6.35 -13.62 3.97
C LYS A 342 6.77 -13.55 5.44
N PHE A 343 5.83 -13.35 6.35
CA PHE A 343 6.11 -13.19 7.78
C PHE A 343 5.13 -13.99 8.66
N TYR A 344 4.54 -15.05 8.10
CA TYR A 344 3.57 -15.87 8.79
C TYR A 344 4.13 -16.52 10.07
N LEU A 345 5.39 -16.97 10.02
CA LEU A 345 6.07 -17.58 11.17
C LEU A 345 6.24 -16.55 12.31
N ASP A 346 6.70 -15.34 11.99
CA ASP A 346 6.80 -14.26 12.97
C ASP A 346 5.45 -13.95 13.62
N LEU A 347 4.36 -13.94 12.83
CA LEU A 347 3.01 -13.75 13.37
C LEU A 347 2.57 -14.87 14.32
N LEU A 348 2.98 -16.12 14.06
CA LEU A 348 2.71 -17.23 14.98
C LEU A 348 3.46 -17.05 16.29
N ASP A 349 4.72 -16.62 16.25
CA ASP A 349 5.51 -16.39 17.45
C ASP A 349 4.88 -15.31 18.33
N TYR A 350 4.48 -14.17 17.75
CA TYR A 350 3.72 -13.15 18.47
C TYR A 350 2.39 -13.69 19.01
N LYS A 351 1.65 -14.46 18.21
CA LYS A 351 0.37 -15.02 18.66
C LYS A 351 0.53 -15.97 19.85
N ASN A 352 1.62 -16.73 19.90
CA ASN A 352 1.90 -17.69 20.97
C ASN A 352 2.34 -17.00 22.28
N GLN A 353 2.96 -15.81 22.19
CA GLN A 353 3.34 -15.01 23.35
C GLN A 353 2.15 -14.35 24.07
N TYR A 354 1.01 -14.20 23.38
CA TYR A 354 -0.19 -13.54 23.88
C TYR A 354 -1.38 -14.52 23.95
N PRO A 355 -1.51 -15.32 25.04
CA PRO A 355 -2.57 -16.31 25.20
C PRO A 355 -3.99 -15.75 25.11
#